data_AF-A0A1H3K9C3-F1
#
_entry.id   AF-A0A1H3K9C3-F1
#
_cell.length_a   1.000
_cell.length_b   1.000
_cell.length_c   1.000
_cell.angle_alpha   90.00
_cell.angle_beta   90.00
_cell.angle_gamma   90.00
#
_symmetry.space_group_name_H-M   'P 1'
#
loop_
_entity.id
_entity.type
_entity.pdbx_description
1 polymer ?
#
loop_
_entity_poly.entity_id
_entity_poly.type
_entity_poly.pdbx_seq_one_letter_code
_entity_poly.pdbx_strand_id
1 'polypeptide(L)'
;ILGTVTEEYSATVPAGQVIRQDPTANNELQVGSAVAVWVSKGPAPVKVPDLSGQTVSGAQSRLANEGLILGTVTEEYSATVPAGQVIRQDPTANNELQVGNVVAIWVSQGPAPVSVPDLFGQTLTQAESLLTSAGLTLGTVTEEYSVTVPAGQVIRQTPTASSVLQAGNVVAIWVSQGPAPVSVPDLFGQTLTQAESLLTSAGLTLGTVTEEYSVTVPAGQVIRQTPTASSVLQAGNVVAIWVSKGPAPVSVPDLFGQTLTQAESLLTSVGLTLGTVTEEYSATVPTGQIIRQSPTASSVLQAGSAVAIWVSQGPAPVSVPDLSGQTLSSAESLLTSSGLTLGTVSEEYSATVPAGQIIRQSPTASSVLQAGSAVAIWVSKGPAPVSVPDLFGQTLTQAESLLTSVGLTLGTVTEEYSATVPTGQIIRQSPTANSMLQAGSAVAVWVSQGPAPVKVPDLSGQTVSGAQSRLANEGLILGTVTEEYSDTVPAGQVIRQDPIANRDLQVGSAVAIWFSKGPAPVSVPDLSGQTLSSAESLLTS
;
A
#
# COMPACT_ATOMS: atom_id res chain seq x y z
N ILE A 1 5.67 -116.29 -115.67
CA ILE A 1 4.47 -115.69 -115.03
C ILE A 1 4.90 -114.85 -113.84
N LEU A 2 4.19 -113.76 -113.52
CA LEU A 2 4.57 -112.92 -112.38
C LEU A 2 4.43 -113.75 -111.10
N GLY A 3 5.53 -113.87 -110.36
CA GLY A 3 5.57 -114.55 -109.08
C GLY A 3 5.16 -113.62 -107.95
N THR A 4 5.73 -113.85 -106.77
CA THR A 4 5.51 -113.01 -105.60
C THR A 4 6.04 -111.60 -105.83
N VAL A 5 5.17 -110.60 -105.69
CA VAL A 5 5.56 -109.19 -105.58
C VAL A 5 5.84 -108.92 -104.11
N THR A 6 7.09 -108.61 -103.80
CA THR A 6 7.48 -108.17 -102.46
C THR A 6 7.77 -106.67 -102.53
N GLU A 7 7.44 -105.93 -101.50
CA GLU A 7 7.68 -104.49 -101.49
C GLU A 7 8.80 -104.18 -100.50
N GLU A 8 9.85 -103.50 -100.97
CA GLU A 8 11.01 -103.08 -100.18
C GLU A 8 11.22 -101.56 -100.31
N TYR A 9 11.83 -100.93 -99.30
CA TYR A 9 12.21 -99.51 -99.40
C TYR A 9 13.50 -99.36 -100.23
N SER A 10 13.57 -98.32 -101.07
CA SER A 10 14.76 -97.97 -101.84
C SER A 10 14.97 -96.46 -101.87
N ALA A 11 16.16 -96.02 -101.48
CA ALA A 11 16.55 -94.61 -101.48
C ALA A 11 16.84 -94.04 -102.88
N THR A 12 17.07 -94.91 -103.87
CA THR A 12 17.52 -94.53 -105.23
C THR A 12 16.52 -94.89 -106.33
N VAL A 13 15.54 -95.73 -106.02
CA VAL A 13 14.50 -96.18 -106.97
C VAL A 13 13.16 -95.59 -106.55
N PRO A 14 12.51 -94.76 -107.38
CA PRO A 14 11.21 -94.16 -107.08
C PRO A 14 10.14 -95.19 -106.72
N ALA A 15 9.18 -94.79 -105.87
CA ALA A 15 8.08 -95.66 -105.48
C ALA A 15 7.31 -96.19 -106.71
N GLY A 16 6.94 -97.47 -106.70
CA GLY A 16 6.25 -98.15 -107.79
C GLY A 16 7.15 -98.72 -108.91
N GLN A 17 8.48 -98.53 -108.83
CA GLN A 17 9.44 -99.12 -109.77
C GLN A 17 10.12 -100.36 -109.21
N VAL A 18 10.52 -101.29 -110.09
CA VAL A 18 11.18 -102.55 -109.70
C VAL A 18 12.61 -102.28 -109.21
N ILE A 19 12.91 -102.66 -107.97
CA ILE A 19 14.24 -102.60 -107.34
C ILE A 19 15.12 -103.73 -107.88
N ARG A 20 14.60 -104.97 -107.84
CA ARG A 20 15.32 -106.19 -108.21
C ARG A 20 14.33 -107.31 -108.55
N GLN A 21 14.78 -108.35 -109.24
CA GLN A 21 13.99 -109.53 -109.63
C GLN A 21 14.77 -110.82 -109.40
N ASP A 22 14.07 -111.93 -109.13
CA ASP A 22 14.64 -113.27 -108.93
C ASP A 22 13.85 -114.33 -109.76
N PRO A 23 14.51 -115.09 -110.65
CA PRO A 23 15.95 -115.05 -110.97
C PRO A 23 16.39 -113.73 -111.58
N THR A 24 17.64 -113.36 -111.26
CA THR A 24 18.30 -112.18 -111.81
C THR A 24 18.26 -112.20 -113.34
N ALA A 25 18.18 -111.03 -113.96
CA ALA A 25 18.06 -110.90 -115.42
C ALA A 25 19.09 -111.77 -116.17
N ASN A 26 18.66 -112.43 -117.26
CA ASN A 26 19.43 -113.28 -118.18
C ASN A 26 19.68 -114.75 -117.78
N ASN A 27 18.88 -115.32 -116.86
CA ASN A 27 18.85 -116.78 -116.63
C ASN A 27 17.84 -117.51 -117.53
N GLU A 28 18.19 -118.70 -118.03
CA GLU A 28 17.29 -119.57 -118.81
C GLU A 28 16.28 -120.28 -117.89
N LEU A 29 14.99 -120.02 -118.10
CA LEU A 29 13.90 -120.61 -117.33
C LEU A 29 12.94 -121.39 -118.24
N GLN A 30 12.36 -122.47 -117.71
CA GLN A 30 11.29 -123.16 -118.42
C GLN A 30 10.04 -122.28 -118.53
N VAL A 31 9.37 -122.36 -119.69
CA VAL A 31 8.12 -121.65 -119.96
C VAL A 31 7.07 -122.03 -118.91
N GLY A 32 6.54 -121.02 -118.22
CA GLY A 32 5.62 -121.20 -117.08
C GLY A 32 6.25 -120.93 -115.70
N SER A 33 7.56 -120.69 -115.61
CA SER A 33 8.22 -120.37 -114.33
C SER A 33 7.82 -119.00 -113.76
N ALA A 34 7.82 -118.88 -112.43
CA ALA A 34 7.49 -117.65 -111.71
C ALA A 34 8.74 -116.76 -111.53
N VAL A 35 8.61 -115.44 -111.73
CA VAL A 35 9.65 -114.44 -111.42
C VAL A 35 9.18 -113.57 -110.27
N ALA A 36 9.91 -113.59 -109.15
CA ALA A 36 9.64 -112.70 -108.04
C ALA A 36 10.21 -111.31 -108.34
N VAL A 37 9.44 -110.26 -108.03
CA VAL A 37 9.88 -108.86 -108.20
C VAL A 37 9.76 -108.11 -106.89
N TRP A 38 10.77 -107.28 -106.60
CA TRP A 38 10.75 -106.35 -105.49
C TRP A 38 10.45 -104.96 -105.99
N VAL A 39 9.34 -104.37 -105.59
CA VAL A 39 8.92 -103.03 -106.02
C VAL A 39 9.23 -102.04 -104.92
N SER A 40 9.78 -100.89 -105.30
CA SER A 40 10.15 -99.83 -104.37
C SER A 40 8.93 -99.20 -103.73
N LYS A 41 8.98 -99.04 -102.42
CA LYS A 41 8.06 -98.21 -101.62
C LYS A 41 8.49 -96.73 -101.54
N GLY A 42 9.57 -96.36 -102.22
CA GLY A 42 10.27 -95.09 -102.00
C GLY A 42 11.31 -95.19 -100.87
N PRO A 43 11.91 -94.06 -100.46
CA PRO A 43 12.82 -94.04 -99.32
C PRO A 43 12.11 -94.53 -98.06
N ALA A 44 12.83 -95.21 -97.18
CA ALA A 44 12.28 -95.63 -95.89
C ALA A 44 11.82 -94.38 -95.11
N PRO A 45 10.66 -94.43 -94.42
CA PRO A 45 10.25 -93.33 -93.58
C PRO A 45 11.30 -93.08 -92.50
N VAL A 46 11.58 -91.81 -92.25
CA VAL A 46 12.49 -91.36 -91.19
C VAL A 46 11.68 -90.97 -89.96
N LYS A 47 12.25 -91.17 -88.79
CA LYS A 47 11.62 -90.76 -87.54
C LYS A 47 11.88 -89.28 -87.33
N VAL A 48 10.82 -88.54 -86.98
CA VAL A 48 10.96 -87.13 -86.62
C VAL A 48 11.87 -87.02 -85.38
N PRO A 49 13.00 -86.31 -85.45
CA PRO A 49 13.88 -86.13 -84.29
C PRO A 49 13.20 -85.27 -83.22
N ASP A 50 13.61 -85.43 -81.97
CA ASP A 50 13.17 -84.55 -80.88
C ASP A 50 13.92 -83.21 -80.95
N LEU A 51 13.17 -82.13 -81.17
CA LEU A 51 13.65 -80.77 -81.29
C LEU A 51 13.47 -79.97 -80.01
N SER A 52 12.82 -80.52 -78.98
CA SER A 52 12.56 -79.81 -77.72
C SER A 52 13.85 -79.29 -77.09
N GLY A 53 13.83 -78.04 -76.61
CA GLY A 53 14.98 -77.37 -76.00
C GLY A 53 16.09 -76.94 -76.96
N GLN A 54 16.01 -77.26 -78.26
CA GLN A 54 16.98 -76.78 -79.25
C GLN A 54 16.65 -75.37 -79.73
N THR A 55 17.66 -74.65 -80.24
CA THR A 55 17.45 -73.39 -80.96
C THR A 55 16.84 -73.66 -82.34
N VAL A 56 16.24 -72.65 -82.95
CA VAL A 56 15.71 -72.74 -84.33
C VAL A 56 16.77 -73.23 -85.32
N SER A 57 18.00 -72.70 -85.21
CA SER A 57 19.12 -73.12 -86.04
C SER A 57 19.52 -74.58 -85.81
N GLY A 58 19.57 -75.02 -84.55
CA GLY A 58 19.84 -76.41 -84.20
C GLY A 58 18.76 -77.36 -84.73
N ALA A 59 17.49 -76.97 -84.58
CA ALA A 59 16.35 -77.73 -85.06
C ALA A 59 16.36 -77.88 -86.59
N GLN A 60 16.68 -76.81 -87.33
CA GLN A 60 16.82 -76.84 -88.78
C GLN A 60 17.90 -77.82 -89.24
N SER A 61 19.09 -77.75 -88.64
CA SER A 61 20.19 -78.66 -88.96
C SER A 61 19.84 -80.12 -88.64
N ARG A 62 19.16 -80.36 -87.52
CA ARG A 62 18.77 -81.72 -87.10
C ARG A 62 17.71 -82.33 -88.00
N LEU A 63 16.72 -81.54 -88.45
CA LEU A 63 15.73 -81.99 -89.43
C LEU A 63 16.39 -82.27 -90.79
N ALA A 64 17.28 -81.39 -91.24
CA ALA A 64 17.98 -81.55 -92.52
C ALA A 64 18.83 -82.83 -92.57
N ASN A 65 19.47 -83.21 -91.47
CA ASN A 65 20.25 -84.46 -91.38
C ASN A 65 19.39 -85.72 -91.58
N GLU A 66 18.12 -85.68 -91.19
CA GLU A 66 17.15 -86.77 -91.40
C GLU A 66 16.41 -86.65 -92.74
N GLY A 67 16.73 -85.65 -93.57
CA GLY A 67 16.03 -85.39 -94.83
C GLY A 67 14.63 -84.80 -94.66
N LEU A 68 14.32 -84.24 -93.50
CA LEU A 68 13.07 -83.50 -93.22
C LEU A 68 13.29 -81.99 -93.38
N ILE A 69 12.22 -81.24 -93.63
CA ILE A 69 12.27 -79.79 -93.87
C ILE A 69 11.67 -79.04 -92.67
N LEU A 70 12.32 -77.96 -92.22
CA LEU A 70 11.74 -77.08 -91.22
C LEU A 70 10.54 -76.34 -91.83
N GLY A 71 9.36 -76.54 -91.24
CA GLY A 71 8.11 -75.90 -91.63
C GLY A 71 7.94 -74.52 -91.00
N THR A 72 6.70 -74.18 -90.63
CA THR A 72 6.39 -72.90 -89.98
C THR A 72 6.99 -72.81 -88.59
N VAL A 73 7.65 -71.70 -88.31
CA VAL A 73 8.11 -71.33 -86.96
C VAL A 73 7.07 -70.37 -86.37
N THR A 74 6.41 -70.78 -85.30
CA THR A 74 5.45 -69.93 -84.57
C THR A 74 6.02 -69.58 -83.21
N GLU A 75 5.73 -68.39 -82.73
CA GLU A 75 6.18 -67.94 -81.41
C GLU A 75 5.08 -68.17 -80.37
N GLU A 76 5.44 -68.69 -79.21
CA GLU A 76 4.53 -68.95 -78.09
C GLU A 76 5.24 -68.64 -76.77
N TYR A 77 4.51 -68.15 -75.75
CA TYR A 77 5.10 -67.90 -74.43
C TYR A 77 5.22 -69.21 -73.65
N SER A 78 6.33 -69.40 -72.95
CA SER A 78 6.55 -70.53 -72.07
C SER A 78 7.23 -70.11 -70.79
N ALA A 79 6.64 -70.44 -69.64
CA ALA A 79 7.23 -70.18 -68.33
C ALA A 79 8.42 -71.11 -68.00
N THR A 80 8.55 -72.24 -68.71
CA THR A 80 9.53 -73.29 -68.40
C THR A 80 10.60 -73.47 -69.46
N VAL A 81 10.36 -73.00 -70.69
CA VAL A 81 11.31 -73.12 -71.81
C VAL A 81 12.00 -71.77 -72.02
N PRO A 82 13.35 -71.70 -71.97
CA PRO A 82 14.10 -70.47 -72.24
C PRO A 82 13.76 -69.86 -73.60
N ALA A 83 13.77 -68.53 -73.69
CA ALA A 83 13.51 -67.83 -74.94
C ALA A 83 14.47 -68.28 -76.06
N GLY A 84 13.92 -68.45 -77.27
CA GLY A 84 14.66 -68.92 -78.44
C GLY A 84 14.79 -70.44 -78.57
N GLN A 85 14.25 -71.22 -77.62
CA GLN A 85 14.22 -72.68 -77.70
C GLN A 85 12.85 -73.22 -78.13
N VAL A 86 12.85 -74.36 -78.81
CA VAL A 86 11.62 -75.05 -79.23
C VAL A 86 10.88 -75.60 -78.03
N ILE A 87 9.62 -75.18 -77.88
CA ILE A 87 8.65 -75.64 -76.87
C ILE A 87 8.10 -77.00 -77.29
N ARG A 88 7.64 -77.09 -78.53
CA ARG A 88 6.98 -78.26 -79.12
C ARG A 88 7.09 -78.25 -80.63
N GLN A 89 6.86 -79.41 -81.23
CA GLN A 89 6.92 -79.64 -82.66
C GLN A 89 5.69 -80.42 -83.14
N ASP A 90 5.37 -80.29 -84.42
CA ASP A 90 4.32 -81.06 -85.10
C ASP A 90 4.78 -81.45 -86.50
N PRO A 91 4.84 -82.76 -86.85
CA PRO A 91 4.50 -83.94 -86.04
C PRO A 91 5.39 -84.17 -84.81
N THR A 92 4.83 -84.81 -83.77
CA THR A 92 5.56 -85.14 -82.53
C THR A 92 6.75 -86.05 -82.79
N ALA A 93 7.77 -85.98 -81.93
CA ALA A 93 8.98 -86.77 -82.04
C ALA A 93 8.68 -88.28 -82.16
N ASN A 94 9.53 -88.99 -82.91
CA ASN A 94 9.42 -90.40 -83.25
C ASN A 94 8.28 -90.81 -84.21
N ASN A 95 7.41 -89.89 -84.64
CA ASN A 95 6.49 -90.17 -85.74
C ASN A 95 7.26 -90.45 -87.03
N GLU A 96 6.72 -91.32 -87.87
CA GLU A 96 7.33 -91.69 -89.15
C GLU A 96 6.85 -90.75 -90.26
N LEU A 97 7.79 -90.09 -90.92
CA LEU A 97 7.52 -89.19 -92.04
C LEU A 97 8.31 -89.61 -93.26
N GLN A 98 7.74 -89.34 -94.44
CA GLN A 98 8.46 -89.46 -95.69
C GLN A 98 9.52 -88.35 -95.79
N VAL A 99 10.66 -88.70 -96.37
CA VAL A 99 11.74 -87.74 -96.65
C VAL A 99 11.17 -86.57 -97.48
N GLY A 100 11.50 -85.34 -97.08
CA GLY A 100 11.00 -84.10 -97.67
C GLY A 100 9.75 -83.51 -97.01
N ASN A 101 9.12 -84.21 -96.05
CA ASN A 101 8.00 -83.65 -95.30
C ASN A 101 8.44 -82.56 -94.31
N VAL A 102 7.50 -81.68 -93.99
CA VAL A 102 7.73 -80.53 -93.11
C VAL A 102 7.43 -80.85 -91.65
N VAL A 103 8.19 -80.23 -90.74
CA VAL A 103 7.93 -80.24 -89.29
C VAL A 103 7.81 -78.79 -88.81
N ALA A 104 6.65 -78.42 -88.29
CA ALA A 104 6.42 -77.11 -87.68
C ALA A 104 6.96 -77.09 -86.24
N ILE A 105 7.44 -75.94 -85.79
CA ILE A 105 7.95 -75.74 -84.42
C ILE A 105 7.34 -74.51 -83.77
N TRP A 106 7.16 -74.58 -82.45
CA TRP A 106 6.79 -73.44 -81.62
C TRP A 106 7.97 -73.06 -80.75
N VAL A 107 8.40 -71.80 -80.83
CA VAL A 107 9.61 -71.29 -80.16
C VAL A 107 9.19 -70.40 -79.01
N SER A 108 9.83 -70.61 -77.87
CA SER A 108 9.58 -69.84 -76.65
C SER A 108 10.00 -68.39 -76.82
N GLN A 109 9.10 -67.48 -76.46
CA GLN A 109 9.41 -66.07 -76.22
C GLN A 109 9.84 -65.80 -74.77
N GLY A 110 10.02 -66.87 -73.96
CA GLY A 110 10.16 -66.79 -72.50
C GLY A 110 8.80 -66.70 -71.81
N PRO A 111 8.78 -66.42 -70.49
CA PRO A 111 7.55 -66.22 -69.74
C PRO A 111 6.69 -65.11 -70.35
N ALA A 112 5.37 -65.23 -70.22
CA ALA A 112 4.48 -64.17 -70.65
C ALA A 112 4.76 -62.88 -69.84
N PRO A 113 4.87 -61.71 -70.48
CA PRO A 113 5.04 -60.46 -69.76
C PRO A 113 3.80 -60.16 -68.91
N VAL A 114 4.02 -59.64 -67.71
CA VAL A 114 2.99 -59.29 -66.73
C VAL A 114 2.98 -57.78 -66.48
N SER A 115 1.81 -57.23 -66.19
CA SER A 115 1.67 -55.82 -65.85
C SER A 115 1.93 -55.61 -64.36
N VAL A 116 2.63 -54.54 -64.03
CA VAL A 116 2.87 -54.13 -62.66
C VAL A 116 1.54 -53.62 -62.07
N PRO A 117 1.03 -54.22 -60.97
CA PRO A 117 -0.19 -53.75 -60.31
C PRO A 117 0.01 -52.37 -59.68
N ASP A 118 -1.09 -51.66 -59.43
CA ASP A 118 -1.07 -50.42 -58.64
C ASP A 118 -1.06 -50.75 -57.14
N LEU A 119 0.04 -50.38 -56.48
CA LEU A 119 0.27 -50.61 -55.07
C LEU A 119 -0.01 -49.37 -54.23
N PHE A 120 -0.35 -48.22 -54.83
CA PHE A 120 -0.59 -46.98 -54.10
C PHE A 120 -1.67 -47.15 -53.02
N GLY A 121 -1.37 -46.73 -51.79
CA GLY A 121 -2.28 -46.84 -50.64
C GLY A 121 -2.44 -48.24 -50.06
N GLN A 122 -1.83 -49.26 -50.67
CA GLN A 122 -1.84 -50.62 -50.13
C GLN A 122 -0.88 -50.75 -48.94
N THR A 123 -1.19 -51.62 -47.99
CA THR A 123 -0.24 -52.03 -46.94
C THR A 123 0.87 -52.91 -47.52
N LEU A 124 1.99 -53.04 -46.82
CA LEU A 124 3.10 -53.91 -47.23
C LEU A 124 2.64 -55.34 -47.58
N THR A 125 1.79 -55.93 -46.73
CA THR A 125 1.26 -57.29 -46.93
C THR A 125 0.34 -57.38 -48.14
N GLN A 126 -0.51 -56.38 -48.37
CA GLN A 126 -1.37 -56.32 -49.56
C GLN A 126 -0.53 -56.14 -50.83
N ALA A 127 0.49 -55.29 -50.78
CA ALA A 127 1.38 -55.05 -51.91
C ALA A 127 2.17 -56.31 -52.30
N GLU A 128 2.70 -57.04 -51.32
CA GLU A 128 3.38 -58.32 -51.53
C GLU A 128 2.44 -59.37 -52.14
N SER A 129 1.20 -59.47 -51.64
CA SER A 129 0.20 -60.37 -52.20
C SER A 129 -0.18 -60.01 -53.64
N LEU A 130 -0.34 -58.72 -53.95
CA LEU A 130 -0.67 -58.25 -55.29
C LEU A 130 0.46 -58.54 -56.27
N LEU A 131 1.71 -58.27 -55.89
CA LEU A 131 2.88 -58.59 -56.71
C LEU A 131 3.01 -60.09 -56.96
N THR A 132 2.89 -60.91 -55.91
CA THR A 132 2.97 -62.38 -56.02
C THR A 132 1.88 -62.92 -56.96
N SER A 133 0.65 -62.41 -56.85
CA SER A 133 -0.46 -62.80 -57.73
C SER A 133 -0.26 -62.40 -59.19
N ALA A 134 0.48 -61.32 -59.44
CA ALA A 134 0.86 -60.85 -60.76
C ALA A 134 2.12 -61.55 -61.31
N GLY A 135 2.72 -62.49 -60.57
CA GLY A 135 3.97 -63.15 -60.97
C GLY A 135 5.20 -62.25 -60.85
N LEU A 136 5.15 -61.22 -60.00
CA LEU A 136 6.25 -60.30 -59.69
C LEU A 136 6.74 -60.52 -58.25
N THR A 137 7.93 -60.01 -57.94
CA THR A 137 8.53 -60.13 -56.61
C THR A 137 8.66 -58.77 -55.93
N LEU A 138 8.53 -58.73 -54.61
CA LEU A 138 8.75 -57.51 -53.84
C LEU A 138 10.26 -57.19 -53.83
N GLY A 139 10.61 -55.99 -54.29
CA GLY A 139 11.97 -55.47 -54.29
C GLY A 139 12.34 -54.76 -52.99
N THR A 140 13.15 -53.71 -53.08
CA THR A 140 13.54 -52.92 -51.91
C THR A 140 12.36 -52.11 -51.37
N VAL A 141 12.15 -52.20 -50.06
CA VAL A 141 11.22 -51.37 -49.31
C VAL A 141 11.99 -50.21 -48.69
N THR A 142 11.67 -48.99 -49.10
CA THR A 142 12.25 -47.77 -48.54
C THR A 142 11.19 -47.03 -47.73
N GLU A 143 11.59 -46.36 -46.66
CA GLU A 143 10.68 -45.56 -45.85
C GLU A 143 10.78 -44.08 -46.22
N GLU A 144 9.64 -43.41 -46.34
CA GLU A 144 9.55 -41.98 -46.68
C GLU A 144 8.43 -41.32 -45.87
N TYR A 145 8.61 -40.05 -45.48
CA TYR A 145 7.55 -39.32 -44.77
C TYR A 145 6.51 -38.79 -45.76
N SER A 146 5.23 -38.90 -45.40
CA SER A 146 4.12 -38.38 -46.20
C SER A 146 3.03 -37.80 -45.30
N VAL A 147 2.60 -36.58 -45.63
CA VAL A 147 1.48 -35.91 -44.96
C VAL A 147 0.12 -36.33 -45.51
N THR A 148 0.08 -37.01 -46.66
CA THR A 148 -1.15 -37.40 -47.36
C THR A 148 -1.42 -38.90 -47.32
N VAL A 149 -0.39 -39.72 -47.12
CA VAL A 149 -0.48 -41.18 -47.10
C VAL A 149 -0.31 -41.68 -45.66
N PRO A 150 -1.29 -42.40 -45.08
CA PRO A 150 -1.19 -42.99 -43.75
C PRO A 150 0.06 -43.86 -43.56
N ALA A 151 0.60 -43.87 -42.34
CA ALA A 151 1.76 -44.69 -42.00
C ALA A 151 1.48 -46.19 -42.31
N GLY A 152 2.47 -46.86 -42.90
CA GLY A 152 2.38 -48.26 -43.30
C GLY A 152 1.78 -48.53 -44.69
N GLN A 153 1.37 -47.48 -45.42
CA GLN A 153 0.88 -47.60 -46.80
C GLN A 153 1.93 -47.16 -47.84
N VAL A 154 1.87 -47.76 -49.02
CA VAL A 154 2.76 -47.43 -50.13
C VAL A 154 2.46 -46.03 -50.68
N ILE A 155 3.48 -45.17 -50.71
CA ILE A 155 3.49 -43.82 -51.28
C ILE A 155 3.69 -43.88 -52.79
N ARG A 156 4.62 -44.72 -53.24
CA ARG A 156 4.97 -44.89 -54.66
C ARG A 156 5.70 -46.20 -54.88
N GLN A 157 5.77 -46.59 -56.13
CA GLN A 157 6.43 -47.81 -56.59
C GLN A 157 7.34 -47.54 -57.79
N THR A 158 8.29 -48.43 -58.03
CA THR A 158 9.11 -48.44 -59.25
C THR A 158 9.36 -49.88 -59.69
N PRO A 159 9.01 -50.26 -60.93
CA PRO A 159 8.37 -49.45 -61.98
C PRO A 159 6.94 -48.98 -61.65
N THR A 160 6.45 -47.94 -62.36
CA THR A 160 5.11 -47.38 -62.14
C THR A 160 4.01 -48.39 -62.50
N ALA A 161 2.81 -48.20 -61.96
CA ALA A 161 1.66 -49.05 -62.25
C ALA A 161 1.43 -49.19 -63.77
N SER A 162 0.96 -50.36 -64.20
CA SER A 162 0.77 -50.75 -65.60
C SER A 162 2.04 -50.88 -66.46
N SER A 163 3.25 -50.68 -65.89
CA SER A 163 4.49 -51.03 -66.59
C SER A 163 4.52 -52.51 -66.91
N VAL A 164 5.14 -52.89 -68.01
CA VAL A 164 5.25 -54.30 -68.42
C VAL A 164 6.60 -54.86 -68.00
N LEU A 165 6.59 -55.95 -67.24
CA LEU A 165 7.79 -56.64 -66.78
C LEU A 165 7.73 -58.12 -67.13
N GLN A 166 8.90 -58.76 -67.17
CA GLN A 166 8.97 -60.21 -67.23
C GLN A 166 8.58 -60.79 -65.87
N ALA A 167 7.86 -61.92 -65.89
CA ALA A 167 7.51 -62.64 -64.68
C ALA A 167 8.78 -62.97 -63.86
N GLY A 168 8.72 -62.76 -62.55
CA GLY A 168 9.83 -62.91 -61.61
C GLY A 168 10.58 -61.60 -61.30
N ASN A 169 10.42 -60.55 -62.09
CA ASN A 169 11.07 -59.26 -61.84
C ASN A 169 10.57 -58.58 -60.56
N VAL A 170 11.42 -57.73 -60.00
CA VAL A 170 11.16 -57.03 -58.73
C VAL A 170 10.46 -55.69 -58.94
N VAL A 171 9.65 -55.28 -57.95
CA VAL A 171 9.08 -53.93 -57.84
C VAL A 171 9.47 -53.33 -56.49
N ALA A 172 10.20 -52.22 -56.51
CA ALA A 172 10.56 -51.47 -55.31
C ALA A 172 9.39 -50.57 -54.86
N ILE A 173 9.24 -50.39 -53.55
CA ILE A 173 8.16 -49.57 -52.96
C ILE A 173 8.71 -48.61 -51.91
N TRP A 174 8.04 -47.48 -51.77
CA TRP A 174 8.27 -46.51 -50.69
C TRP A 174 7.06 -46.52 -49.77
N VAL A 175 7.26 -46.81 -48.49
CA VAL A 175 6.19 -46.91 -47.50
C VAL A 175 6.20 -45.68 -46.60
N SER A 176 5.01 -45.14 -46.34
CA SER A 176 4.84 -43.97 -45.50
C SER A 176 5.18 -44.25 -44.05
N GLN A 177 5.96 -43.36 -43.45
CA GLN A 177 6.16 -43.25 -42.00
C GLN A 177 5.15 -42.30 -41.33
N GLY A 178 4.17 -41.80 -42.10
CA GLY A 178 3.30 -40.69 -41.70
C GLY A 178 3.99 -39.33 -41.89
N PRO A 179 3.43 -38.25 -41.33
CA PRO A 179 4.03 -36.93 -41.37
C PRO A 179 5.44 -36.92 -40.77
N ALA A 180 6.31 -36.04 -41.27
CA ALA A 180 7.62 -35.87 -40.66
C ALA A 180 7.45 -35.37 -39.21
N PRO A 181 8.17 -35.95 -38.24
CA PRO A 181 8.14 -35.47 -36.87
C PRO A 181 8.74 -34.06 -36.78
N VAL A 182 8.12 -33.22 -35.95
CA VAL A 182 8.52 -31.83 -35.71
C VAL A 182 8.91 -31.64 -34.25
N SER A 183 9.87 -30.76 -33.99
CA SER A 183 10.29 -30.41 -32.63
C SER A 183 9.40 -29.31 -32.07
N VAL A 184 8.95 -29.49 -30.83
CA VAL A 184 8.19 -28.47 -30.11
C VAL A 184 9.09 -27.25 -29.85
N PRO A 185 8.72 -26.04 -30.32
CA PRO A 185 9.49 -24.82 -30.05
C PRO A 185 9.47 -24.45 -28.56
N ASP A 186 10.44 -23.64 -28.13
CA ASP A 186 10.41 -23.02 -26.80
C ASP A 186 9.50 -21.79 -26.83
N LEU A 187 8.42 -21.86 -26.06
CA LEU A 187 7.40 -20.83 -25.93
C LEU A 187 7.59 -19.99 -24.67
N PHE A 188 8.56 -20.32 -23.79
CA PHE A 188 8.76 -19.60 -22.54
C PHE A 188 8.97 -18.09 -22.77
N GLY A 189 8.23 -17.25 -22.05
CA GLY A 189 8.31 -15.80 -22.16
C GLY A 189 7.65 -15.21 -23.41
N GLN A 190 7.18 -16.04 -24.35
CA GLN A 190 6.45 -15.56 -25.53
C GLN A 190 5.04 -15.14 -25.17
N THR A 191 4.50 -14.17 -25.91
CA THR A 191 3.07 -13.83 -25.84
C THR A 191 2.21 -14.92 -26.49
N LEU A 192 0.91 -14.96 -26.18
CA LEU A 192 -0.02 -15.92 -26.80
C LEU A 192 0.06 -15.91 -28.34
N THR A 193 0.09 -14.73 -28.95
CA THR A 193 0.17 -14.56 -30.41
C THR A 193 1.51 -15.05 -30.99
N GLN A 194 2.62 -14.78 -30.29
CA GLN A 194 3.94 -15.28 -30.70
C GLN A 194 4.00 -16.80 -30.56
N ALA A 195 3.45 -17.35 -29.47
CA ALA A 195 3.42 -18.79 -29.24
C ALA A 195 2.59 -19.52 -30.32
N GLU A 196 1.43 -18.99 -30.67
CA GLU A 196 0.60 -19.53 -31.75
C GLU A 196 1.31 -19.50 -33.11
N SER A 197 2.00 -18.40 -33.43
CA SER A 197 2.80 -18.27 -34.65
C SER A 197 3.95 -19.27 -34.70
N LEU A 198 4.70 -19.41 -33.59
CA LEU A 198 5.80 -20.37 -33.48
C LEU A 198 5.30 -21.81 -33.66
N LEU A 199 4.20 -22.18 -33.00
CA LEU A 199 3.59 -23.50 -33.16
C LEU A 199 3.14 -23.75 -34.61
N THR A 200 2.43 -22.80 -35.20
CA THR A 200 1.95 -22.91 -36.60
C THR A 200 3.13 -23.06 -37.57
N SER A 201 4.21 -22.30 -37.39
CA SER A 201 5.42 -22.41 -38.20
C SER A 201 6.14 -23.75 -38.06
N ALA A 202 6.03 -24.38 -36.89
CA ALA A 202 6.55 -25.71 -36.61
C ALA A 202 5.61 -26.84 -37.05
N GLY A 203 4.45 -26.53 -37.64
CA GLY A 203 3.44 -27.53 -38.01
C GLY A 203 2.71 -28.13 -36.83
N LEU A 204 2.65 -27.43 -35.69
CA LEU A 204 1.92 -27.80 -34.48
C LEU A 204 0.72 -26.88 -34.27
N THR A 205 -0.22 -27.31 -33.42
CA THR A 205 -1.43 -26.54 -33.12
C THR A 205 -1.43 -26.07 -31.66
N LEU A 206 -2.01 -24.89 -31.40
CA LEU A 206 -2.19 -24.42 -30.03
C LEU A 206 -3.29 -25.22 -29.34
N GLY A 207 -2.97 -25.81 -28.19
CA GLY A 207 -3.89 -26.58 -27.36
C GLY A 207 -4.61 -25.72 -26.33
N THR A 208 -4.84 -26.29 -25.14
CA THR A 208 -5.47 -25.57 -24.03
C THR A 208 -4.57 -24.46 -23.48
N VAL A 209 -5.14 -23.27 -23.32
CA VAL A 209 -4.51 -22.13 -22.66
C VAL A 209 -5.06 -22.04 -21.24
N THR A 210 -4.19 -22.19 -20.25
CA THR A 210 -4.54 -22.05 -18.82
C THR A 210 -3.85 -20.81 -18.26
N GLU A 211 -4.45 -20.14 -17.29
CA GLU A 211 -3.83 -18.99 -16.63
C GLU A 211 -3.29 -19.37 -15.24
N GLU A 212 -2.07 -18.94 -14.93
CA GLU A 212 -1.42 -19.15 -13.62
C GLU A 212 -0.78 -17.83 -13.13
N TYR A 213 -0.68 -17.65 -11.81
CA TYR A 213 0.06 -16.51 -11.24
C TYR A 213 1.56 -16.78 -11.26
N SER A 214 2.36 -15.77 -11.61
CA SER A 214 3.82 -15.83 -11.59
C SER A 214 4.42 -14.50 -11.16
N VAL A 215 5.36 -14.56 -10.21
CA VAL A 215 6.11 -13.38 -9.75
C VAL A 215 7.32 -13.06 -10.64
N THR A 216 7.74 -14.00 -11.49
CA THR A 216 8.93 -13.87 -12.35
C THR A 216 8.60 -13.65 -13.82
N VAL A 217 7.39 -14.02 -14.27
CA VAL A 217 6.96 -13.92 -15.67
C VAL A 217 5.91 -12.82 -15.81
N PRO A 218 6.13 -11.79 -16.64
CA PRO A 218 5.15 -10.74 -16.93
C PRO A 218 3.78 -11.26 -17.36
N ALA A 219 2.73 -10.54 -17.00
CA ALA A 219 1.36 -10.89 -17.40
C ALA A 219 1.23 -10.98 -18.93
N GLY A 220 0.55 -12.01 -19.42
CA GLY A 220 0.35 -12.27 -20.85
C GLY A 220 1.46 -13.08 -21.53
N GLN A 221 2.52 -13.48 -20.81
CA GLN A 221 3.58 -14.34 -21.32
C GLN A 221 3.45 -15.78 -20.83
N VAL A 222 3.91 -16.74 -21.63
CA VAL A 222 3.90 -18.17 -21.30
C VAL A 222 4.88 -18.48 -20.16
N ILE A 223 4.38 -19.08 -19.09
CA ILE A 223 5.12 -19.57 -17.92
C ILE A 223 5.73 -20.94 -18.22
N ARG A 224 4.95 -21.82 -18.84
CA ARG A 224 5.33 -23.20 -19.16
C ARG A 224 4.45 -23.76 -20.26
N GLN A 225 4.94 -24.82 -20.88
CA GLN A 225 4.26 -25.54 -21.95
C GLN A 225 4.25 -27.05 -21.68
N THR A 226 3.33 -27.75 -22.31
CA THR A 226 3.30 -29.21 -22.35
C THR A 226 2.83 -29.67 -23.72
N PRO A 227 3.60 -30.51 -24.44
CA PRO A 227 4.92 -31.05 -24.10
C PRO A 227 6.05 -30.00 -23.97
N THR A 228 7.16 -30.35 -23.29
CA THR A 228 8.30 -29.44 -23.07
C THR A 228 9.01 -29.09 -24.38
N ALA A 229 9.74 -27.98 -24.40
CA ALA A 229 10.54 -27.57 -25.55
C ALA A 229 11.48 -28.69 -26.03
N SER A 230 11.71 -28.75 -27.33
CA SER A 230 12.52 -29.76 -28.03
C SER A 230 11.98 -31.19 -27.98
N SER A 231 10.81 -31.44 -27.37
CA SER A 231 10.13 -32.73 -27.51
C SER A 231 9.70 -32.95 -28.97
N VAL A 232 9.63 -34.21 -29.39
CA VAL A 232 9.31 -34.57 -30.77
C VAL A 232 7.86 -34.98 -30.85
N LEU A 233 7.09 -34.32 -31.71
CA LEU A 233 5.68 -34.61 -31.97
C LEU A 233 5.42 -34.84 -33.44
N GLN A 234 4.31 -35.50 -33.75
CA GLN A 234 3.80 -35.56 -35.11
C GLN A 234 3.23 -34.21 -35.51
N ALA A 235 3.44 -33.81 -36.77
CA ALA A 235 2.83 -32.60 -37.30
C ALA A 235 1.30 -32.64 -37.12
N GLY A 236 0.71 -31.52 -36.69
CA GLY A 236 -0.70 -31.36 -36.34
C GLY A 236 -1.01 -31.54 -34.86
N ASN A 237 -0.12 -32.13 -34.06
CA ASN A 237 -0.33 -32.31 -32.62
C ASN A 237 -0.43 -30.97 -31.88
N VAL A 238 -1.15 -30.99 -30.75
CA VAL A 238 -1.40 -29.82 -29.91
C VAL A 238 -0.30 -29.61 -28.85
N VAL A 239 -0.04 -28.35 -28.50
CA VAL A 239 0.78 -27.96 -27.34
C VAL A 239 -0.03 -27.07 -26.42
N ALA A 240 -0.22 -27.52 -25.17
CA ALA A 240 -0.87 -26.73 -24.13
C ALA A 240 0.11 -25.73 -23.50
N ILE A 241 -0.40 -24.56 -23.12
CA ILE A 241 0.40 -23.49 -22.51
C ILE A 241 -0.27 -22.94 -21.25
N TRP A 242 0.56 -22.47 -20.33
CA TRP A 242 0.16 -21.73 -19.15
C TRP A 242 0.65 -20.30 -19.26
N VAL A 243 -0.25 -19.34 -19.23
CA VAL A 243 0.02 -17.91 -19.41
C VAL A 243 -0.03 -17.21 -18.06
N SER A 244 0.91 -16.30 -17.83
CA SER A 244 1.01 -15.54 -16.59
C SER A 244 -0.12 -14.53 -16.45
N LYS A 245 -0.75 -14.51 -15.28
CA LYS A 245 -1.63 -13.43 -14.81
C LYS A 245 -0.87 -12.29 -14.11
N GLY A 246 0.46 -12.38 -14.08
CA GLY A 246 1.32 -11.59 -13.20
C GLY A 246 1.37 -12.15 -11.78
N PRO A 247 1.94 -11.39 -10.82
CA PRO A 247 1.97 -11.78 -9.41
C PRO A 247 0.57 -12.03 -8.85
N ALA A 248 0.46 -12.95 -7.89
CA ALA A 248 -0.80 -13.13 -7.18
C ALA A 248 -1.18 -11.83 -6.44
N PRO A 249 -2.44 -11.40 -6.49
CA PRO A 249 -2.87 -10.22 -5.76
C PRO A 249 -2.85 -10.49 -4.25
N VAL A 250 -2.57 -9.45 -3.49
CA VAL A 250 -2.35 -9.51 -2.04
C VAL A 250 -3.37 -8.62 -1.31
N SER A 251 -3.75 -9.03 -0.11
CA SER A 251 -4.68 -8.26 0.73
C SER A 251 -3.94 -7.16 1.48
N VAL A 252 -4.47 -5.95 1.46
CA VAL A 252 -3.95 -4.82 2.23
C VAL A 252 -4.13 -5.12 3.74
N PRO A 253 -3.05 -5.10 4.55
CA PRO A 253 -3.15 -5.30 5.99
C PRO A 253 -3.85 -4.11 6.66
N ASP A 254 -4.35 -4.31 7.88
CA ASP A 254 -4.83 -3.22 8.72
C ASP A 254 -3.64 -2.51 9.39
N LEU A 255 -3.50 -1.22 9.08
CA LEU A 255 -2.44 -0.34 9.55
C LEU A 255 -2.94 0.62 10.63
N PHE A 256 -4.23 0.60 10.98
CA PHE A 256 -4.79 1.49 11.99
C PHE A 256 -4.06 1.37 13.34
N GLY A 257 -3.68 2.50 13.93
CA GLY A 257 -2.97 2.56 15.21
C GLY A 257 -1.50 2.11 15.16
N GLN A 258 -1.00 1.64 14.02
CA GLN A 258 0.40 1.27 13.85
C GLN A 258 1.27 2.53 13.65
N THR A 259 2.54 2.41 14.00
CA THR A 259 3.58 3.40 13.66
C THR A 259 4.01 3.28 12.20
N LEU A 260 4.62 4.33 11.64
CA LEU A 260 5.14 4.33 10.27
C LEU A 260 6.05 3.12 9.97
N THR A 261 6.98 2.82 10.88
CA THR A 261 7.93 1.70 10.73
C THR A 261 7.25 0.32 10.76
N GLN A 262 6.23 0.16 11.62
CA GLN A 262 5.43 -1.07 11.68
C GLN A 262 4.61 -1.24 10.41
N ALA A 263 4.00 -0.16 9.91
CA ALA A 263 3.22 -0.20 8.68
C ALA A 263 4.07 -0.53 7.46
N GLU A 264 5.25 0.07 7.32
CA GLU A 264 6.21 -0.25 6.26
C GLU A 264 6.61 -1.73 6.29
N SER A 265 6.87 -2.28 7.47
CA SER A 265 7.20 -3.69 7.66
C SER A 265 6.04 -4.62 7.27
N LEU A 266 4.81 -4.28 7.69
CA LEU A 266 3.61 -5.04 7.37
C LEU A 266 3.33 -5.03 5.87
N LEU A 267 3.42 -3.87 5.22
CA LEU A 267 3.23 -3.74 3.77
C LEU A 267 4.29 -4.56 3.02
N THR A 268 5.56 -4.43 3.39
CA THR A 268 6.66 -5.17 2.75
C THR A 268 6.49 -6.68 2.90
N SER A 269 6.00 -7.16 4.06
CA SER A 269 5.78 -8.60 4.31
C SER A 269 4.75 -9.24 3.39
N VAL A 270 3.79 -8.45 2.89
CA VAL A 270 2.78 -8.89 1.93
C VAL A 270 3.11 -8.46 0.49
N GLY A 271 4.30 -7.91 0.25
CA GLY A 271 4.72 -7.45 -1.07
C GLY A 271 4.01 -6.18 -1.54
N LEU A 272 3.50 -5.34 -0.65
CA LEU A 272 3.00 -3.99 -0.94
C LEU A 272 4.07 -2.94 -0.57
N THR A 273 3.89 -1.72 -1.08
CA THR A 273 4.82 -0.61 -0.82
C THR A 273 4.13 0.50 -0.02
N LEU A 274 4.92 1.24 0.76
CA LEU A 274 4.44 2.45 1.42
C LEU A 274 4.25 3.55 0.37
N GLY A 275 3.03 4.09 0.30
CA GLY A 275 2.67 5.18 -0.61
C GLY A 275 2.86 6.56 0.03
N THR A 276 1.95 7.48 -0.28
CA THR A 276 1.96 8.83 0.27
C THR A 276 1.67 8.82 1.76
N VAL A 277 2.51 9.49 2.55
CA VAL A 277 2.30 9.75 3.98
C VAL A 277 1.77 11.17 4.11
N THR A 278 0.56 11.31 4.65
CA THR A 278 -0.07 12.60 4.91
C THR A 278 -0.24 12.78 6.41
N GLU A 279 -0.09 14.00 6.91
CA GLU A 279 -0.31 14.32 8.31
C GLU A 279 -1.72 14.88 8.52
N GLU A 280 -2.42 14.44 9.56
CA GLU A 280 -3.77 14.88 9.89
C GLU A 280 -3.94 14.94 11.42
N TYR A 281 -4.74 15.89 11.92
CA TYR A 281 -5.01 16.00 13.35
C TYR A 281 -6.07 14.98 13.79
N SER A 282 -5.86 14.36 14.94
CA SER A 282 -6.81 13.43 15.54
C SER A 282 -6.86 13.60 17.06
N ALA A 283 -8.06 13.79 17.59
CA ALA A 283 -8.28 13.88 19.04
C ALA A 283 -8.18 12.52 19.76
N THR A 284 -8.28 11.41 19.01
CA THR A 284 -8.39 10.05 19.57
C THR A 284 -7.19 9.16 19.26
N VAL A 285 -6.41 9.49 18.24
CA VAL A 285 -5.24 8.70 17.81
C VAL A 285 -3.96 9.38 18.29
N PRO A 286 -3.09 8.70 19.07
CA PRO A 286 -1.80 9.23 19.51
C PRO A 286 -0.91 9.72 18.36
N THR A 287 -0.12 10.77 18.62
CA THR A 287 0.83 11.31 17.65
C THR A 287 1.77 10.23 17.14
N GLY A 288 1.99 10.20 15.82
CA GLY A 288 2.87 9.23 15.14
C GLY A 288 2.21 7.89 14.80
N GLN A 289 0.94 7.68 15.15
CA GLN A 289 0.16 6.50 14.74
C GLN A 289 -0.73 6.80 13.54
N ILE A 290 -1.02 5.76 12.74
CA ILE A 290 -1.85 5.87 11.55
C ILE A 290 -3.33 5.98 11.94
N ILE A 291 -3.98 7.04 11.46
CA ILE A 291 -5.41 7.35 11.62
C ILE A 291 -6.25 6.54 10.63
N ARG A 292 -5.78 6.43 9.39
CA ARG A 292 -6.46 5.75 8.30
C ARG A 292 -5.50 5.45 7.17
N GLN A 293 -5.92 4.56 6.29
CA GLN A 293 -5.19 4.14 5.10
C GLN A 293 -6.10 4.16 3.87
N SER A 294 -5.48 4.24 2.69
CA SER A 294 -6.14 4.07 1.41
C SER A 294 -5.21 3.30 0.46
N PRO A 295 -5.64 2.16 -0.10
CA PRO A 295 -6.95 1.50 0.08
C PRO A 295 -7.21 0.95 1.49
N THR A 296 -8.47 0.69 1.83
CA THR A 296 -8.88 0.20 3.16
C THR A 296 -8.32 -1.19 3.48
N ALA A 297 -8.28 -1.57 4.75
CA ALA A 297 -7.86 -2.92 5.14
C ALA A 297 -8.68 -4.00 4.39
N SER A 298 -8.04 -5.13 4.10
CA SER A 298 -8.59 -6.25 3.32
C SER A 298 -8.89 -5.96 1.83
N SER A 299 -8.59 -4.75 1.32
CA SER A 299 -8.63 -4.49 -0.12
C SER A 299 -7.65 -5.41 -0.85
N VAL A 300 -7.99 -5.84 -2.06
CA VAL A 300 -7.12 -6.70 -2.86
C VAL A 300 -6.37 -5.84 -3.87
N LEU A 301 -5.04 -5.85 -3.81
CA LEU A 301 -4.17 -5.08 -4.70
C LEU A 301 -3.17 -6.00 -5.42
N GLN A 302 -2.68 -5.54 -6.56
CA GLN A 302 -1.55 -6.18 -7.22
C GLN A 302 -0.31 -6.06 -6.33
N ALA A 303 0.52 -7.10 -6.26
CA ALA A 303 1.81 -7.01 -5.58
C ALA A 303 2.63 -5.83 -6.14
N GLY A 304 3.30 -5.11 -5.25
CA GLY A 304 4.04 -3.87 -5.51
C GLY A 304 3.20 -2.60 -5.41
N SER A 305 1.87 -2.69 -5.33
CA SER A 305 1.00 -1.51 -5.21
C SER A 305 1.28 -0.72 -3.92
N ALA A 306 1.14 0.60 -4.02
CA ALA A 306 1.36 1.50 -2.91
C ALA A 306 0.10 1.71 -2.07
N VAL A 307 0.26 1.81 -0.74
CA VAL A 307 -0.82 2.15 0.21
C VAL A 307 -0.52 3.49 0.85
N ALA A 308 -1.40 4.47 0.66
CA ALA A 308 -1.31 5.78 1.28
C ALA A 308 -1.81 5.73 2.73
N ILE A 309 -1.19 6.51 3.61
CA ILE A 309 -1.51 6.55 5.03
C ILE A 309 -1.64 7.98 5.53
N TRP A 310 -2.48 8.17 6.55
CA TRP A 310 -2.63 9.41 7.27
C TRP A 310 -2.16 9.21 8.70
N VAL A 311 -1.15 9.97 9.12
CA VAL A 311 -0.49 9.85 10.42
C VAL A 311 -0.98 10.98 11.32
N SER A 312 -1.29 10.62 12.57
CA SER A 312 -1.78 11.55 13.58
C SER A 312 -0.69 12.53 14.00
N GLN A 313 -1.01 13.81 13.96
CA GLN A 313 -0.26 14.88 14.62
C GLN A 313 -0.70 15.09 16.08
N GLY A 314 -1.65 14.27 16.57
CA GLY A 314 -2.35 14.50 17.83
C GLY A 314 -3.55 15.44 17.65
N PRO A 315 -4.15 15.91 18.75
CA PRO A 315 -5.30 16.81 18.70
C PRO A 315 -4.97 18.10 17.95
N ALA A 316 -5.97 18.66 17.26
CA ALA A 316 -5.80 19.96 16.60
C ALA A 316 -5.46 21.04 17.64
N PRO A 317 -4.50 21.93 17.35
CA PRO A 317 -4.17 23.01 18.26
C PRO A 317 -5.33 24.00 18.36
N VAL A 318 -5.52 24.56 19.54
CA VAL A 318 -6.62 25.47 19.89
C VAL A 318 -6.07 26.86 20.23
N SER A 319 -6.83 27.90 19.89
CA SER A 319 -6.46 29.27 20.23
C SER A 319 -6.84 29.59 21.67
N VAL A 320 -5.93 30.25 22.38
CA VAL A 320 -6.17 30.70 23.74
C VAL A 320 -7.21 31.82 23.73
N PRO A 321 -8.34 31.67 24.44
CA PRO A 321 -9.36 32.71 24.54
C PRO A 321 -8.85 33.92 25.35
N ASP A 322 -9.49 35.09 25.18
CA ASP A 322 -9.24 36.25 26.02
C ASP A 322 -10.02 36.14 27.34
N LEU A 323 -9.28 36.02 28.44
CA LEU A 323 -9.78 35.88 29.80
C LEU A 323 -9.77 37.22 30.55
N SER A 324 -9.24 38.28 29.95
CA SER A 324 -9.08 39.59 30.61
C SER A 324 -10.42 40.16 31.06
N GLY A 325 -10.50 40.61 32.32
CA GLY A 325 -11.73 41.14 32.93
C GLY A 325 -12.78 40.08 33.31
N GLN A 326 -12.57 38.80 32.98
CA GLN A 326 -13.47 37.72 33.42
C GLN A 326 -13.22 37.31 34.87
N THR A 327 -14.21 36.65 35.48
CA THR A 327 -14.06 35.98 36.77
C THR A 327 -13.34 34.63 36.60
N LEU A 328 -12.76 34.11 37.68
CA LEU A 328 -12.13 32.79 37.71
C LEU A 328 -13.04 31.67 37.16
N SER A 329 -14.29 31.64 37.60
CA SER A 329 -15.26 30.61 37.18
C SER A 329 -15.65 30.69 35.70
N SER A 330 -15.79 31.91 35.17
CA SER A 330 -16.07 32.14 33.74
C SER A 330 -14.87 31.72 32.90
N ALA A 331 -13.66 32.07 33.34
CA ALA A 331 -12.42 31.73 32.65
C ALA A 331 -12.18 30.21 32.61
N GLU A 332 -12.40 29.49 33.72
CA GLU A 332 -12.29 28.04 33.76
C GLU A 332 -13.27 27.35 32.80
N SER A 333 -14.51 27.82 32.76
CA SER A 333 -15.54 27.30 31.85
C SER A 333 -15.16 27.55 30.39
N LEU A 334 -14.66 28.76 30.08
CA LEU A 334 -14.24 29.14 28.74
C LEU A 334 -13.04 28.32 28.27
N LEU A 335 -12.01 28.19 29.11
CA LEU A 335 -10.84 27.34 28.84
C LEU A 335 -11.26 25.89 28.57
N THR A 336 -12.09 25.32 29.43
CA THR A 336 -12.58 23.94 29.27
C THR A 336 -13.34 23.76 27.95
N SER A 337 -14.22 24.72 27.61
CA SER A 337 -14.96 24.68 26.33
C SER A 337 -14.07 24.83 25.10
N SER A 338 -12.93 25.53 25.24
CA SER A 338 -11.90 25.65 24.20
C SER A 338 -10.91 24.49 24.18
N GLY A 339 -11.10 23.46 25.02
CA GLY A 339 -10.19 22.32 25.11
C GLY A 339 -8.84 22.66 25.77
N LEU A 340 -8.79 23.68 26.61
CA LEU A 340 -7.64 24.09 27.42
C LEU A 340 -7.92 23.84 28.90
N THR A 341 -6.88 23.86 29.72
CA THR A 341 -7.00 23.68 31.17
C THR A 341 -6.61 24.95 31.92
N LEU A 342 -7.20 25.13 33.10
CA LEU A 342 -6.77 26.20 34.01
C LEU A 342 -5.40 25.82 34.61
N GLY A 343 -4.42 26.70 34.39
CA GLY A 343 -3.07 26.55 34.91
C GLY A 343 -2.90 27.17 36.29
N THR A 344 -1.76 27.82 36.50
CA THR A 344 -1.47 28.50 37.77
C THR A 344 -2.34 29.75 37.93
N VAL A 345 -2.95 29.89 39.11
CA VAL A 345 -3.69 31.09 39.51
C VAL A 345 -2.82 31.87 40.48
N SER A 346 -2.46 33.09 40.11
CA SER A 346 -1.70 34.03 40.94
C SER A 346 -2.54 35.26 41.24
N GLU A 347 -2.19 36.01 42.28
CA GLU A 347 -2.88 37.24 42.65
C GLU A 347 -1.94 38.44 42.52
N GLU A 348 -2.45 39.54 41.96
CA GLU A 348 -1.73 40.81 41.81
C GLU A 348 -2.63 41.99 42.20
N TYR A 349 -2.05 43.07 42.71
CA TYR A 349 -2.81 44.31 42.93
C TYR A 349 -2.97 45.06 41.59
N SER A 350 -4.15 45.62 41.36
CA SER A 350 -4.43 46.46 40.19
C SER A 350 -5.32 47.64 40.58
N ALA A 351 -4.89 48.84 40.20
CA ALA A 351 -5.67 50.06 40.42
C ALA A 351 -6.86 50.19 39.46
N THR A 352 -6.84 49.49 38.32
CA THR A 352 -7.82 49.62 37.23
C THR A 352 -8.73 48.41 37.07
N VAL A 353 -8.31 47.23 37.56
CA VAL A 353 -9.08 45.98 37.44
C VAL A 353 -9.76 45.67 38.77
N PRO A 354 -11.10 45.55 38.82
CA PRO A 354 -11.83 45.18 40.03
C PRO A 354 -11.34 43.88 40.67
N ALA A 355 -11.41 43.79 42.00
CA ALA A 355 -11.04 42.60 42.73
C ALA A 355 -11.84 41.37 42.25
N GLY A 356 -11.16 40.24 42.06
CA GLY A 356 -11.75 38.98 41.57
C GLY A 356 -11.82 38.84 40.05
N GLN A 357 -11.41 39.85 39.27
CA GLN A 357 -11.28 39.75 37.81
C GLN A 357 -9.84 39.49 37.37
N ILE A 358 -9.66 38.82 36.23
CA ILE A 358 -8.36 38.51 35.65
C ILE A 358 -7.73 39.77 35.06
N ILE A 359 -6.51 40.09 35.54
CA ILE A 359 -5.67 41.20 35.08
C ILE A 359 -5.01 40.84 33.75
N ARG A 360 -4.42 39.65 33.70
CA ARG A 360 -3.63 39.16 32.57
C ARG A 360 -3.58 37.63 32.60
N GLN A 361 -3.21 37.08 31.45
CA GLN A 361 -3.03 35.65 31.23
C GLN A 361 -1.69 35.35 30.57
N SER A 362 -1.24 34.11 30.69
CA SER A 362 -0.10 33.58 29.96
C SER A 362 -0.36 32.12 29.62
N PRO A 363 -0.30 31.70 28.35
CA PRO A 363 0.00 32.51 27.16
C PRO A 363 -1.06 33.58 26.82
N THR A 364 -0.68 34.59 26.02
CA THR A 364 -1.57 35.70 25.65
C THR A 364 -2.76 35.22 24.80
N ALA A 365 -3.84 35.99 24.77
CA ALA A 365 -4.99 35.71 23.92
C ALA A 365 -4.56 35.50 22.45
N SER A 366 -5.28 34.62 21.76
CA SER A 366 -5.03 34.21 20.37
C SER A 366 -3.72 33.44 20.13
N SER A 367 -2.90 33.19 21.16
CA SER A 367 -1.80 32.23 21.03
C SER A 367 -2.34 30.83 20.74
N VAL A 368 -1.57 30.01 20.03
CA VAL A 368 -2.00 28.68 19.61
C VAL A 368 -1.30 27.66 20.49
N LEU A 369 -2.08 26.83 21.19
CA LEU A 369 -1.59 25.78 22.08
C LEU A 369 -2.13 24.41 21.66
N GLN A 370 -1.42 23.37 22.05
CA GLN A 370 -1.94 22.01 21.94
C GLN A 370 -3.17 21.87 22.84
N ALA A 371 -4.19 21.14 22.39
CA ALA A 371 -5.35 20.86 23.23
C ALA A 371 -4.91 20.19 24.55
N GLY A 372 -5.54 20.59 25.65
CA GLY A 372 -5.20 20.19 27.02
C GLY A 372 -4.15 21.08 27.70
N SER A 373 -3.49 21.99 26.97
CA SER A 373 -2.49 22.90 27.55
C SER A 373 -3.09 23.81 28.62
N ALA A 374 -2.27 24.12 29.61
CA ALA A 374 -2.68 24.97 30.74
C ALA A 374 -2.44 26.46 30.44
N VAL A 375 -3.37 27.32 30.87
CA VAL A 375 -3.26 28.78 30.80
C VAL A 375 -3.19 29.35 32.21
N ALA A 376 -2.10 30.03 32.52
CA ALA A 376 -1.90 30.72 33.79
C ALA A 376 -2.62 32.08 33.78
N ILE A 377 -3.16 32.46 34.94
CA ILE A 377 -3.92 33.71 35.11
C ILE A 377 -3.47 34.46 36.38
N TRP A 378 -3.61 35.79 36.32
CA TRP A 378 -3.37 36.68 37.44
C TRP A 378 -4.66 37.40 37.78
N VAL A 379 -5.18 37.17 38.98
CA VAL A 379 -6.45 37.73 39.46
C VAL A 379 -6.18 38.98 40.29
N SER A 380 -6.99 40.01 40.10
CA SER A 380 -6.87 41.27 40.83
C SER A 380 -7.28 41.10 42.29
N LYS A 381 -6.45 41.61 43.19
CA LYS A 381 -6.77 41.84 44.61
C LYS A 381 -7.43 43.21 44.85
N GLY A 382 -7.70 43.96 43.78
CA GLY A 382 -8.05 45.38 43.85
C GLY A 382 -6.82 46.28 43.96
N PRO A 383 -7.01 47.59 44.24
CA PRO A 383 -5.90 48.53 44.41
C PRO A 383 -4.95 48.11 45.53
N ALA A 384 -3.66 48.42 45.37
CA ALA A 384 -2.68 48.18 46.43
C ALA A 384 -3.05 49.02 47.66
N PRO A 385 -2.96 48.44 48.88
CA PRO A 385 -3.17 49.23 50.09
C PRO A 385 -2.07 50.29 50.23
N VAL A 386 -2.47 51.46 50.71
CA VAL A 386 -1.62 52.61 50.96
C VAL A 386 -1.41 52.79 52.45
N SER A 387 -0.20 53.19 52.83
CA SER A 387 0.17 53.41 54.23
C SER A 387 -0.37 54.75 54.71
N VAL A 388 -0.98 54.78 55.89
CA VAL A 388 -1.43 56.01 56.53
C VAL A 388 -0.21 56.82 56.98
N PRO A 389 0.00 58.06 56.48
CA PRO A 389 1.11 58.90 56.92
C PRO A 389 0.94 59.35 58.37
N ASP A 390 2.05 59.76 58.99
CA ASP A 390 2.02 60.38 60.32
C ASP A 390 1.58 61.85 60.19
N LEU A 391 0.44 62.17 60.80
CA LEU A 391 -0.19 63.48 60.79
C LEU A 391 0.03 64.23 62.11
N PHE A 392 0.70 63.62 63.10
CA PHE A 392 0.93 64.23 64.40
C PHE A 392 1.67 65.58 64.28
N GLY A 393 1.16 66.62 64.94
CA GLY A 393 1.74 67.96 64.92
C GLY A 393 1.52 68.75 63.62
N GLN A 394 0.94 68.14 62.59
CA GLN A 394 0.61 68.84 61.34
C GLN A 394 -0.66 69.68 61.50
N THR A 395 -0.79 70.71 60.65
CA THR A 395 -2.05 71.46 60.48
C THR A 395 -3.03 70.67 59.60
N LEU A 396 -4.33 71.00 59.66
CA LEU A 396 -5.35 70.37 58.82
C LEU A 396 -5.01 70.44 57.31
N THR A 397 -4.52 71.58 56.83
CA THR A 397 -4.13 71.77 55.42
C THR A 397 -2.94 70.89 55.01
N GLN A 398 -1.94 70.75 55.90
CA GLN A 398 -0.80 69.87 55.66
C GLN A 398 -1.23 68.40 55.67
N ALA A 399 -2.10 68.01 56.61
CA ALA A 399 -2.62 66.66 56.72
C ALA A 399 -3.46 66.25 55.49
N GLU A 400 -4.34 67.13 55.02
CA GLU A 400 -5.12 66.90 53.80
C GLU A 400 -4.22 66.70 52.58
N SER A 401 -3.17 67.51 52.44
CA SER A 401 -2.19 67.38 51.36
C SER A 401 -1.42 66.05 51.42
N LEU A 402 -0.97 65.66 52.62
CA LEU A 402 -0.27 64.39 52.85
C LEU A 402 -1.17 63.19 52.54
N LEU A 403 -2.41 63.19 53.03
CA LEU A 403 -3.38 62.14 52.76
C LEU A 403 -3.70 62.04 51.26
N THR A 404 -3.96 63.17 50.60
CA THR A 404 -4.24 63.22 49.17
C THR A 404 -3.07 62.69 48.34
N SER A 405 -1.82 62.99 48.75
CA SER A 405 -0.62 62.52 48.05
C SER A 405 -0.46 61.00 48.02
N VAL A 406 -1.02 60.30 49.01
CA VAL A 406 -1.04 58.84 49.10
C VAL A 406 -2.40 58.24 48.71
N GLY A 407 -3.31 59.06 48.16
CA GLY A 407 -4.64 58.61 47.74
C GLY A 407 -5.60 58.30 48.88
N LEU A 408 -5.37 58.83 50.08
CA LEU A 408 -6.31 58.79 51.21
C LEU A 408 -7.10 60.09 51.29
N THR A 409 -8.22 60.07 52.01
CA THR A 409 -9.07 61.25 52.21
C THR A 409 -9.06 61.70 53.67
N LEU A 410 -9.22 63.00 53.89
CA LEU A 410 -9.44 63.52 55.24
C LEU A 410 -10.85 63.13 55.70
N GLY A 411 -10.93 62.40 56.81
CA GLY A 411 -12.18 61.94 57.39
C GLY A 411 -12.79 62.94 58.37
N THR A 412 -13.35 62.43 59.45
CA THR A 412 -13.94 63.26 60.50
C THR A 412 -12.87 64.04 61.25
N VAL A 413 -13.06 65.36 61.35
CA VAL A 413 -12.24 66.26 62.17
C VAL A 413 -12.95 66.49 63.50
N THR A 414 -12.32 66.12 64.60
CA THR A 414 -12.83 66.35 65.96
C THR A 414 -11.90 67.30 66.69
N GLU A 415 -12.42 68.16 67.55
CA GLU A 415 -11.61 69.06 68.35
C GLU A 415 -11.42 68.51 69.77
N GLU A 416 -10.22 68.62 70.32
CA GLU A 416 -9.86 68.12 71.64
C GLU A 416 -8.88 69.08 72.33
N TYR A 417 -8.96 69.20 73.66
CA TYR A 417 -8.01 70.02 74.42
C TYR A 417 -6.68 69.28 74.60
N SER A 418 -5.56 70.00 74.47
CA SER A 418 -4.23 69.47 74.72
C SER A 418 -3.34 70.52 75.37
N ALA A 419 -2.72 70.16 76.50
CA ALA A 419 -1.77 71.02 77.19
C ALA A 419 -0.40 71.09 76.47
N THR A 420 -0.10 70.13 75.59
CA THR A 420 1.24 69.97 74.99
C THR A 420 1.28 70.20 73.49
N VAL A 421 0.12 70.19 72.81
CA VAL A 421 0.02 70.37 71.36
C VAL A 421 -0.55 71.77 71.06
N PRO A 422 0.15 72.62 70.30
CA PRO A 422 -0.32 73.94 69.90
C PRO A 422 -1.71 73.91 69.23
N THR A 423 -2.50 74.96 69.46
CA THR A 423 -3.82 75.12 68.83
C THR A 423 -3.73 75.03 67.31
N GLY A 424 -4.64 74.26 66.69
CA GLY A 424 -4.70 74.05 65.24
C GLY A 424 -3.81 72.91 64.71
N GLN A 425 -3.05 72.22 65.58
CA GLN A 425 -2.27 71.03 65.20
C GLN A 425 -2.97 69.73 65.60
N ILE A 426 -2.72 68.66 64.85
CA ILE A 426 -3.30 67.34 65.10
C ILE A 426 -2.65 66.67 66.32
N ILE A 427 -3.48 66.27 67.28
CA ILE A 427 -3.13 65.56 68.52
C ILE A 427 -2.97 64.06 68.26
N ARG A 428 -3.87 63.50 67.45
CA ARG A 428 -3.87 62.08 67.10
C ARG A 428 -4.68 61.85 65.82
N GLN A 429 -4.50 60.67 65.25
CA GLN A 429 -5.19 60.19 64.06
C GLN A 429 -5.76 58.80 64.28
N SER A 430 -6.77 58.43 63.49
CA SER A 430 -7.31 57.08 63.42
C SER A 430 -7.71 56.77 61.97
N PRO A 431 -7.17 55.70 61.36
CA PRO A 431 -6.19 54.75 61.90
C PRO A 431 -4.81 55.35 62.20
N THR A 432 -4.01 54.65 63.02
CA THR A 432 -2.67 55.09 63.42
C THR A 432 -1.71 55.13 62.24
N ALA A 433 -0.63 55.90 62.36
CA ALA A 433 0.42 55.97 61.34
C ALA A 433 0.93 54.56 60.98
N ASN A 434 1.28 54.37 59.70
CA ASN A 434 1.70 53.12 59.09
C ASN A 434 0.62 52.01 58.99
N SER A 435 -0.63 52.31 59.35
CA SER A 435 -1.74 51.38 59.06
C SER A 435 -1.94 51.25 57.55
N MET A 436 -2.24 50.06 57.06
CA MET A 436 -2.52 49.82 55.64
C MET A 436 -4.00 49.97 55.35
N LEU A 437 -4.36 50.97 54.54
CA LEU A 437 -5.74 51.25 54.14
C LEU A 437 -5.91 51.08 52.64
N GLN A 438 -7.15 50.81 52.21
CA GLN A 438 -7.48 50.86 50.79
C GLN A 438 -7.40 52.31 50.30
N ALA A 439 -6.92 52.53 49.07
CA ALA A 439 -6.94 53.84 48.46
C ALA A 439 -8.39 54.41 48.49
N GLY A 440 -8.50 55.70 48.80
CA GLY A 440 -9.75 56.43 49.01
C GLY A 440 -10.28 56.40 50.44
N SER A 441 -9.74 55.55 51.32
CA SER A 441 -10.18 55.47 52.72
C SER A 441 -9.96 56.79 53.46
N ALA A 442 -10.86 57.07 54.40
CA ALA A 442 -10.81 58.27 55.21
C ALA A 442 -9.98 58.07 56.49
N VAL A 443 -9.20 59.09 56.88
CA VAL A 443 -8.45 59.13 58.14
C VAL A 443 -9.03 60.23 59.04
N ALA A 444 -9.53 59.84 60.20
CA ALA A 444 -10.05 60.76 61.20
C ALA A 444 -8.91 61.42 61.99
N VAL A 445 -9.07 62.69 62.35
CA VAL A 445 -8.07 63.47 63.06
C VAL A 445 -8.68 64.24 64.23
N TRP A 446 -7.90 64.40 65.29
CA TRP A 446 -8.24 65.20 66.46
C TRP A 446 -7.33 66.43 66.50
N VAL A 447 -7.90 67.63 66.46
CA VAL A 447 -7.17 68.90 66.39
C VAL A 447 -7.19 69.57 67.75
N SER A 448 -6.03 70.10 68.16
CA SER A 448 -5.88 70.81 69.42
C SER A 448 -6.62 72.13 69.42
N GLN A 449 -7.47 72.33 70.43
CA GLN A 449 -8.00 73.66 70.78
C GLN A 449 -7.07 74.45 71.72
N GLY A 450 -5.94 73.85 72.15
CA GLY A 450 -5.08 74.37 73.21
C GLY A 450 -5.39 73.74 74.57
N PRO A 451 -4.77 74.24 75.67
CA PRO A 451 -4.99 73.70 77.01
C PRO A 451 -6.47 73.76 77.42
N ALA A 452 -6.92 72.77 78.19
CA ALA A 452 -8.28 72.80 78.74
C ALA A 452 -8.44 74.05 79.64
N PRO A 453 -9.58 74.77 79.55
CA PRO A 453 -9.82 75.88 80.44
C PRO A 453 -9.88 75.40 81.90
N VAL A 454 -9.33 76.20 82.79
CA VAL A 454 -9.33 75.98 84.24
C VAL A 454 -10.36 76.89 84.89
N LYS A 455 -11.00 76.40 85.95
CA LYS A 455 -11.99 77.19 86.68
C LYS A 455 -11.31 78.14 87.64
N VAL A 456 -11.81 79.36 87.73
CA VAL A 456 -11.34 80.29 88.76
C VAL A 456 -11.74 79.75 90.14
N PRO A 457 -10.79 79.47 91.05
CA PRO A 457 -11.10 79.02 92.40
C PRO A 457 -11.76 80.15 93.20
N ASP A 458 -12.53 79.80 94.23
CA ASP A 458 -13.05 80.77 95.19
C ASP A 458 -11.94 81.20 96.15
N LEU A 459 -11.57 82.47 96.11
CA LEU A 459 -10.51 83.09 96.88
C LEU A 459 -11.02 83.79 98.14
N SER A 460 -12.33 83.86 98.33
CA SER A 460 -12.98 84.59 99.43
C SER A 460 -12.46 84.12 100.80
N GLY A 461 -12.10 85.06 101.68
CA GLY A 461 -11.62 84.77 103.03
C GLY A 461 -10.18 84.25 103.13
N GLN A 462 -9.48 84.03 102.01
CA GLN A 462 -8.07 83.62 102.01
C GLN A 462 -7.13 84.82 102.18
N THR A 463 -5.91 84.58 102.66
CA THR A 463 -4.84 85.58 102.61
C THR A 463 -4.33 85.77 101.19
N VAL A 464 -3.66 86.90 100.90
CA VAL A 464 -3.03 87.14 99.59
C VAL A 464 -2.07 86.00 99.20
N SER A 465 -1.28 85.49 100.15
CA SER A 465 -0.38 84.35 99.93
C SER A 465 -1.14 83.05 99.66
N GLY A 466 -2.23 82.78 100.39
CA GLY A 466 -3.10 81.62 100.16
C GLY A 466 -3.78 81.68 98.80
N ALA A 467 -4.27 82.85 98.41
CA ALA A 467 -4.88 83.09 97.10
C ALA A 467 -3.88 82.89 95.96
N GLN A 468 -2.64 83.36 96.11
CA GLN A 468 -1.58 83.14 95.12
C GLN A 468 -1.28 81.66 94.92
N SER A 469 -1.10 80.89 96.01
CA SER A 469 -0.86 79.45 95.92
C SER A 469 -2.05 78.70 95.32
N ARG A 470 -3.28 79.10 95.65
CA ARG A 470 -4.50 78.46 95.12
C ARG A 470 -4.68 78.74 93.63
N LEU A 471 -4.42 79.95 93.17
CA LEU A 471 -4.41 80.29 91.75
C LEU A 471 -3.31 79.51 91.00
N ALA A 472 -2.10 79.49 91.53
CA ALA A 472 -0.98 78.78 90.92
C ALA A 472 -1.24 77.26 90.80
N ASN A 473 -1.90 76.65 91.79
CA ASN A 473 -2.30 75.24 91.74
C ASN A 473 -3.31 74.95 90.62
N GLU A 474 -4.19 75.90 90.30
CA GLU A 474 -5.12 75.80 89.17
C GLU A 474 -4.49 76.27 87.85
N GLY A 475 -3.19 76.58 87.83
CA GLY A 475 -2.50 77.09 86.64
C GLY A 475 -2.89 78.52 86.26
N LEU A 476 -3.52 79.27 87.16
CA LEU A 476 -3.83 80.70 87.03
C LEU A 476 -2.75 81.54 87.70
N ILE A 477 -2.61 82.79 87.29
CA ILE A 477 -1.65 83.71 87.90
C ILE A 477 -2.37 84.76 88.75
N LEU A 478 -1.76 85.18 89.85
CA LEU A 478 -2.28 86.31 90.63
C LEU A 478 -2.11 87.59 89.82
N GLY A 479 -3.24 88.24 89.53
CA GLY A 479 -3.29 89.51 88.82
C GLY A 479 -3.09 90.70 89.75
N THR A 480 -3.80 91.79 89.48
CA THR A 480 -3.73 93.01 90.29
C THR A 480 -4.27 92.76 91.70
N VAL A 481 -3.51 93.18 92.71
CA VAL A 481 -3.89 93.11 94.13
C VAL A 481 -4.24 94.52 94.60
N THR A 482 -5.49 94.72 95.03
CA THR A 482 -5.99 96.03 95.50
C THR A 482 -6.42 95.92 96.96
N GLU A 483 -6.23 97.00 97.72
CA GLU A 483 -6.60 97.04 99.13
C GLU A 483 -7.89 97.87 99.32
N GLU A 484 -8.84 97.37 100.11
CA GLU A 484 -10.14 98.01 100.38
C GLU A 484 -10.48 97.90 101.88
N TYR A 485 -11.20 98.86 102.46
CA TYR A 485 -11.70 98.74 103.84
C TYR A 485 -12.92 97.80 103.87
N SER A 486 -13.03 96.94 104.89
CA SER A 486 -14.19 96.07 105.06
C SER A 486 -14.51 95.88 106.54
N ASP A 487 -15.76 96.13 106.89
CA ASP A 487 -16.26 95.95 108.25
C ASP A 487 -16.63 94.48 108.55
N THR A 488 -16.71 93.64 107.53
CA THR A 488 -17.17 92.23 107.62
C THR A 488 -16.08 91.21 107.31
N VAL A 489 -15.01 91.61 106.60
CA VAL A 489 -13.89 90.73 106.24
C VAL A 489 -12.66 91.13 107.06
N PRO A 490 -12.07 90.21 107.85
CA PRO A 490 -10.86 90.48 108.64
C PRO A 490 -9.70 91.04 107.80
N ALA A 491 -8.89 91.90 108.43
CA ALA A 491 -7.71 92.46 107.77
C ALA A 491 -6.78 91.36 107.23
N GLY A 492 -6.31 91.53 106.00
CA GLY A 492 -5.45 90.58 105.30
C GLY A 492 -6.19 89.47 104.53
N GLN A 493 -7.53 89.45 104.49
CA GLN A 493 -8.32 88.47 103.74
C GLN A 493 -8.98 89.05 102.48
N VAL A 494 -9.13 88.21 101.44
CA VAL A 494 -9.79 88.56 100.17
C VAL A 494 -11.28 88.83 100.37
N ILE A 495 -11.71 90.02 99.95
CA ILE A 495 -13.09 90.51 99.94
C ILE A 495 -13.82 90.01 98.69
N ARG A 496 -13.18 90.13 97.52
CA ARG A 496 -13.73 89.75 96.23
C ARG A 496 -12.62 89.48 95.22
N GLN A 497 -12.98 88.82 94.13
CA GLN A 497 -12.11 88.47 93.01
C GLN A 497 -12.75 88.84 91.68
N ASP A 498 -11.92 89.05 90.67
CA ASP A 498 -12.33 89.22 89.27
C ASP A 498 -11.31 88.53 88.36
N PRO A 499 -11.69 87.55 87.53
CA PRO A 499 -13.05 87.01 87.34
C PRO A 499 -13.64 86.28 88.55
N ILE A 500 -14.98 86.27 88.64
CA ILE A 500 -15.72 85.57 89.70
C ILE A 500 -15.43 84.07 89.73
N ALA A 501 -15.62 83.44 90.90
CA ALA A 501 -15.39 82.02 91.08
C ALA A 501 -16.22 81.15 90.11
N ASN A 502 -15.68 79.99 89.74
CA ASN A 502 -16.24 79.02 88.79
C ASN A 502 -16.34 79.47 87.32
N ARG A 503 -15.81 80.64 86.96
CA ARG A 503 -15.68 81.03 85.55
C ARG A 503 -14.52 80.28 84.89
N ASP A 504 -14.70 79.87 83.64
CA ASP A 504 -13.66 79.20 82.86
C ASP A 504 -12.66 80.23 82.31
N LEU A 505 -11.38 80.02 82.58
CA LEU A 505 -10.27 80.82 82.07
C LEU A 505 -9.22 79.93 81.42
N GLN A 506 -8.45 80.51 80.49
CA GLN A 506 -7.30 79.82 79.93
C GLN A 506 -6.20 79.69 80.99
N VAL A 507 -5.47 78.58 80.96
CA VAL A 507 -4.27 78.41 81.79
C VAL A 507 -3.33 79.62 81.59
N GLY A 508 -2.81 80.17 82.68
CA GLY A 508 -1.98 81.38 82.70
C GLY A 508 -2.76 82.69 82.76
N SER A 509 -4.10 82.66 82.78
CA SER A 509 -4.92 83.88 82.94
C SER A 509 -4.76 84.49 84.34
N ALA A 510 -4.81 85.81 84.40
CA ALA A 510 -4.69 86.55 85.65
C ALA A 510 -6.03 86.71 86.37
N VAL A 511 -6.04 86.56 87.69
CA VAL A 511 -7.20 86.83 88.56
C VAL A 511 -6.84 87.94 89.54
N ALA A 512 -7.54 89.07 89.46
CA ALA A 512 -7.39 90.20 90.36
C ALA A 512 -8.13 89.94 91.68
N ILE A 513 -7.58 90.45 92.79
CA ILE A 513 -8.16 90.32 94.13
C ILE A 513 -8.22 91.67 94.84
N TRP A 514 -9.24 91.83 95.68
CA TRP A 514 -9.37 92.92 96.63
C TRP A 514 -9.28 92.35 98.03
N PHE A 515 -8.41 92.87 98.90
CA PHE A 515 -8.28 92.38 100.28
C PHE A 515 -8.49 93.47 101.33
N SER A 516 -8.97 93.06 102.51
CA SER A 516 -9.37 93.95 103.59
C SER A 516 -8.19 94.57 104.33
N LYS A 517 -8.20 95.89 104.56
CA LYS A 517 -7.32 96.56 105.54
C LYS A 517 -7.88 96.59 106.97
N GLY A 518 -9.03 95.95 107.20
CA GLY A 518 -9.81 96.09 108.43
C GLY A 518 -10.92 97.16 108.31
N PRO A 519 -11.69 97.39 109.38
CA PRO A 519 -12.71 98.44 109.40
C PRO A 519 -12.06 99.81 109.22
N ALA A 520 -12.78 100.74 108.58
CA ALA A 520 -12.29 102.10 108.40
C ALA A 520 -12.06 102.76 109.78
N PRO A 521 -10.91 103.43 110.02
CA PRO A 521 -10.64 104.05 111.31
C PRO A 521 -11.64 105.16 111.61
N VAL A 522 -12.31 105.09 112.76
CA VAL A 522 -13.19 106.14 113.30
C VAL A 522 -12.38 107.11 114.17
N SER A 523 -12.50 108.41 113.89
CA SER A 523 -11.78 109.48 114.60
C SER A 523 -12.44 109.80 115.94
N VAL A 524 -11.67 109.76 117.03
CA VAL A 524 -12.14 110.16 118.36
C VAL A 524 -12.16 111.69 118.46
N PRO A 525 -13.28 112.34 118.83
CA PRO A 525 -13.35 113.78 119.03
C PRO A 525 -12.49 114.24 120.23
N ASP A 526 -11.92 115.45 120.16
CA ASP A 526 -11.16 116.09 121.24
C ASP A 526 -12.08 116.47 122.43
N LEU A 527 -11.73 115.98 123.63
CA LEU A 527 -12.51 116.10 124.87
C LEU A 527 -11.90 117.07 125.88
N SER A 528 -10.91 117.88 125.49
CA SER A 528 -10.27 118.84 126.39
C SER A 528 -11.19 120.02 126.76
N GLY A 529 -11.40 120.23 128.06
CA GLY A 529 -12.16 121.38 128.60
C GLY A 529 -13.64 121.14 128.94
N GLN A 530 -14.17 119.93 128.78
CA GLN A 530 -15.56 119.61 129.07
C GLN A 530 -15.76 118.98 130.47
N THR A 531 -16.87 119.32 131.13
CA THR A 531 -17.25 118.76 132.44
C THR A 531 -17.68 117.29 132.30
N LEU A 532 -17.47 116.47 133.36
CA LEU A 532 -17.68 115.01 133.36
C LEU A 532 -19.04 114.56 132.76
N SER A 533 -20.10 115.34 132.99
CA SER A 533 -21.45 115.11 132.45
C SER A 533 -21.59 115.29 130.93
N SER A 534 -20.68 116.01 130.28
CA SER A 534 -20.67 116.27 128.84
C SER A 534 -19.77 115.29 128.08
N ALA A 535 -18.76 114.71 128.75
CA ALA A 535 -17.89 113.68 128.18
C ALA A 535 -18.60 112.33 128.01
N GLU A 536 -19.55 111.99 128.89
CA GLU A 536 -20.31 110.73 128.81
C GLU A 536 -21.35 110.70 127.68
N SER A 537 -21.85 111.86 127.22
CA SER A 537 -22.81 111.94 126.10
C SER A 537 -22.15 111.92 124.71
N LEU A 538 -20.83 112.13 124.63
CA LEU A 538 -20.08 112.22 123.37
C LEU A 538 -19.33 110.92 123.00
N LEU A 539 -19.41 109.89 123.85
CA LEU A 539 -18.71 108.61 123.68
C LEU A 539 -19.65 107.43 123.35
N THR A 540 -20.96 107.67 123.13
CA THR A 540 -21.98 106.63 122.86
C THR A 540 -22.73 106.77 121.53
N SER A 541 -22.13 107.39 120.52
CA SER A 541 -22.54 107.29 119.10
C SER A 541 -21.35 106.90 118.25
#